data_AF-A0AAW1PFI7-F1
#
_entry.id   AF-A0AAW1PFI7-F1
#
_cell.length_a   1.000
_cell.length_b   1.000
_cell.length_c   1.000
_cell.angle_alpha   90.00
_cell.angle_beta   90.00
_cell.angle_gamma   90.00
#
_symmetry.space_group_name_H-M   'P 1'
#
loop_
_entity.id
_entity.type
_entity.pdbx_description
1 polymer ?
#
loop_
_entity_poly.entity_id
_entity_poly.type
_entity_poly.pdbx_seq_one_letter_code
_entity_poly.pdbx_strand_id
1 'polypeptide(L)'
;MSVKLPTAASNRYTFASHSGAQHSAERVLLGATSLRVLFPAGSRKLVRAAADRTPASRAFTDSSLNHISHILPVVYPHPLTPLHKEHRKRVRDMRQIFFATGNQNKLKETVAILDSGHHLPFAIKSVNLDLPELQGEDTDIAKEKCRIAASKVEGAVMVEDTSLCFNAYKGLPGPYIKWFLGRIGHEGLNNMLAAYEDKSAYAQCIFAFTPGPGVEPEVFVGRTEGKIVPARGDAVFGWDPIFQPDGFDVTYSEMDKATKNTISHRFRALQKLRDYLMTLPEDG
;
A
#
# COMPACT_ATOMS: atom_id res chain seq x y z
N MET A 1 55.35 25.32 -27.91
CA MET A 1 54.96 24.38 -26.83
C MET A 1 53.45 24.26 -26.88
N SER A 2 52.93 23.15 -27.41
CA SER A 2 51.48 22.96 -27.60
C SER A 2 51.01 21.77 -26.77
N VAL A 3 49.97 22.03 -26.00
CA VAL A 3 49.32 21.16 -25.01
C VAL A 3 48.45 20.11 -25.71
N LYS A 4 48.50 18.85 -25.25
CA LYS A 4 47.58 17.77 -25.65
C LYS A 4 46.67 17.42 -24.46
N LEU A 5 45.36 17.41 -24.70
CA LEU A 5 44.34 16.73 -23.87
C LEU A 5 43.98 15.39 -24.53
N PRO A 6 43.69 14.31 -23.79
CA PRO A 6 43.11 13.09 -24.35
C PRO A 6 41.58 13.09 -24.31
N THR A 7 40.98 12.73 -25.44
CA THR A 7 39.54 12.53 -25.68
C THR A 7 39.12 11.06 -25.52
N ALA A 8 37.84 10.88 -25.18
CA ALA A 8 37.18 9.61 -24.88
C ALA A 8 37.14 8.60 -26.05
N ALA A 9 37.22 7.30 -25.70
CA ALA A 9 37.07 6.18 -26.63
C ALA A 9 35.60 5.75 -26.74
N SER A 10 35.08 5.69 -27.97
CA SER A 10 33.82 5.05 -28.34
C SER A 10 34.11 3.75 -29.07
N ASN A 11 33.68 2.60 -28.54
CA ASN A 11 33.69 1.33 -29.28
C ASN A 11 32.41 1.18 -30.10
N ARG A 12 32.54 1.22 -31.43
CA ARG A 12 31.53 0.73 -32.39
C ARG A 12 31.97 -0.63 -32.87
N TYR A 13 31.11 -1.64 -32.74
CA TYR A 13 31.26 -2.90 -33.47
C TYR A 13 30.36 -2.87 -34.71
N THR A 14 31.01 -3.08 -35.87
CA THR A 14 30.42 -3.27 -37.19
C THR A 14 29.99 -4.73 -37.37
N PHE A 15 28.81 -4.96 -37.96
CA PHE A 15 28.42 -6.27 -38.50
C PHE A 15 28.43 -6.21 -40.04
N ALA A 16 29.12 -7.18 -40.65
CA ALA A 16 29.21 -7.35 -42.08
C ALA A 16 27.94 -8.01 -42.64
N SER A 17 27.48 -7.52 -43.78
CA SER A 17 26.41 -8.10 -44.60
C SER A 17 27.00 -8.86 -45.78
N HIS A 18 26.40 -10.01 -46.13
CA HIS A 18 26.63 -10.73 -47.39
C HIS A 18 25.28 -11.17 -47.97
N SER A 19 25.07 -10.81 -49.25
CA SER A 19 24.13 -11.33 -50.28
C SER A 19 22.69 -11.67 -49.86
N GLY A 20 21.61 -11.12 -50.42
CA GLY A 20 21.36 -10.80 -51.83
C GLY A 20 20.20 -11.67 -52.35
N ALA A 21 18.94 -11.23 -52.14
CA ALA A 21 17.76 -11.64 -52.91
C ALA A 21 16.56 -10.72 -52.60
N GLN A 22 15.85 -10.28 -53.63
CA GLN A 22 14.72 -9.34 -53.60
C GLN A 22 13.37 -10.03 -53.34
N HIS A 23 12.43 -9.22 -52.81
CA HIS A 23 10.97 -9.32 -52.84
C HIS A 23 10.25 -10.48 -52.12
N SER A 24 9.58 -10.17 -51.02
CA SER A 24 8.10 -10.03 -50.95
C SER A 24 7.67 -9.64 -49.54
N ALA A 25 6.64 -8.79 -49.44
CA ALA A 25 6.06 -8.37 -48.19
C ALA A 25 5.13 -9.49 -47.68
N GLU A 26 5.37 -9.99 -46.47
CA GLU A 26 4.45 -10.90 -45.80
C GLU A 26 4.14 -10.40 -44.38
N ARG A 27 2.87 -10.10 -44.14
CA ARG A 27 2.27 -9.84 -42.82
C ARG A 27 2.45 -11.08 -41.96
N VAL A 28 3.20 -10.98 -40.86
CA VAL A 28 3.17 -12.02 -39.83
C VAL A 28 1.93 -11.83 -38.97
N LEU A 29 0.92 -12.67 -39.24
CA LEU A 29 -0.18 -12.96 -38.34
C LEU A 29 0.36 -13.85 -37.20
N LEU A 30 0.41 -13.37 -35.96
CA LEU A 30 0.68 -14.22 -34.81
C LEU A 30 -0.56 -15.07 -34.51
N GLY A 31 -0.55 -16.30 -35.06
CA GLY A 31 -1.53 -17.34 -34.79
C GLY A 31 -1.41 -17.88 -33.36
N ALA A 32 -2.55 -18.12 -32.74
CA ALA A 32 -2.69 -18.70 -31.42
C ALA A 32 -2.09 -20.13 -31.37
N THR A 33 -1.04 -20.33 -30.57
CA THR A 33 -0.54 -21.66 -30.26
C THR A 33 -1.35 -22.23 -29.10
N SER A 34 -2.29 -23.12 -29.42
CA SER A 34 -3.09 -23.85 -28.44
C SER A 34 -2.19 -24.80 -27.63
N LEU A 35 -2.05 -24.54 -26.32
CA LEU A 35 -1.36 -25.40 -25.37
C LEU A 35 -2.19 -26.69 -25.18
N ARG A 36 -1.73 -27.83 -25.70
CA ARG A 36 -2.31 -29.14 -25.41
C ARG A 36 -1.78 -29.65 -24.08
N VAL A 37 -2.64 -29.69 -23.07
CA VAL A 37 -2.38 -30.42 -21.81
C VAL A 37 -2.70 -31.90 -22.04
N LEU A 38 -1.68 -32.76 -21.95
CA LEU A 38 -1.85 -34.22 -21.90
C LEU A 38 -2.30 -34.63 -20.49
N PHE A 39 -3.48 -35.23 -20.36
CA PHE A 39 -3.92 -35.91 -19.14
C PHE A 39 -3.64 -37.42 -19.26
N PRO A 40 -3.10 -38.07 -18.22
CA PRO A 40 -2.95 -39.52 -18.19
C PRO A 40 -4.31 -40.22 -17.98
N ALA A 41 -4.44 -41.39 -18.61
CA ALA A 41 -5.65 -42.20 -18.64
C ALA A 41 -5.98 -42.85 -17.28
N GLY A 42 -7.24 -42.79 -16.86
CA GLY A 42 -7.73 -43.64 -15.77
C GLY A 42 -9.08 -43.21 -15.18
N SER A 43 -10.05 -44.13 -15.25
CA SER A 43 -11.28 -44.18 -14.44
C SER A 43 -12.48 -43.34 -14.91
N ARG A 44 -13.30 -44.00 -15.73
CA ARG A 44 -14.68 -43.62 -16.08
C ARG A 44 -15.61 -43.65 -14.85
N LYS A 45 -16.51 -42.66 -14.74
CA LYS A 45 -17.93 -42.91 -14.43
C LYS A 45 -18.82 -42.01 -15.29
N LEU A 46 -19.68 -42.69 -16.04
CA LEU A 46 -20.76 -42.22 -16.90
C LEU A 46 -21.87 -41.57 -16.05
N VAL A 47 -22.49 -40.46 -16.50
CA VAL A 47 -23.95 -40.38 -16.72
C VAL A 47 -24.22 -39.43 -17.91
N ARG A 48 -25.16 -39.86 -18.75
CA ARG A 48 -25.55 -39.40 -20.10
C ARG A 48 -26.17 -38.00 -20.16
N ALA A 49 -25.95 -37.30 -21.28
CA ALA A 49 -26.94 -36.39 -21.86
C ALA A 49 -27.15 -36.78 -23.33
N ALA A 50 -28.42 -36.96 -23.70
CA ALA A 50 -28.86 -37.40 -25.01
C ALA A 50 -28.69 -36.30 -26.07
N ALA A 51 -28.43 -36.74 -27.30
CA ALA A 51 -28.37 -35.92 -28.49
C ALA A 51 -29.78 -35.51 -28.95
N ASP A 52 -29.91 -34.32 -29.54
CA ASP A 52 -30.65 -34.22 -30.78
C ASP A 52 -30.07 -33.10 -31.68
N ARG A 53 -30.07 -33.34 -32.99
CA ARG A 53 -29.46 -32.47 -34.01
C ARG A 53 -30.53 -31.83 -34.92
N THR A 54 -30.17 -30.64 -35.41
CA THR A 54 -30.54 -29.99 -36.70
C THR A 54 -31.74 -28.98 -36.70
N PRO A 55 -31.84 -28.06 -37.69
CA PRO A 55 -30.98 -26.88 -37.83
C PRO A 55 -31.72 -25.57 -38.25
N ALA A 56 -30.93 -24.49 -38.29
CA ALA A 56 -31.02 -23.33 -39.19
C ALA A 56 -32.01 -22.17 -38.94
N SER A 57 -31.37 -21.00 -38.72
CA SER A 57 -31.67 -19.66 -39.25
C SER A 57 -33.05 -19.04 -39.02
N ARG A 58 -33.08 -17.98 -38.20
CA ARG A 58 -33.67 -16.69 -38.56
C ARG A 58 -33.26 -15.64 -37.52
N ALA A 59 -32.63 -14.57 -38.01
CA ALA A 59 -32.53 -13.33 -37.27
C ALA A 59 -33.92 -12.71 -37.21
N PHE A 60 -34.42 -12.38 -36.02
CA PHE A 60 -35.29 -11.24 -35.80
C PHE A 60 -35.19 -10.82 -34.33
N THR A 61 -35.07 -9.51 -34.19
CA THR A 61 -35.12 -8.68 -33.00
C THR A 61 -36.37 -8.95 -32.16
N ASP A 62 -36.25 -9.01 -30.84
CA ASP A 62 -36.93 -8.15 -29.86
C ASP A 62 -36.69 -8.66 -28.43
N SER A 63 -36.69 -7.71 -27.52
CA SER A 63 -36.75 -7.75 -26.06
C SER A 63 -37.35 -9.01 -25.44
N SER A 64 -36.59 -9.56 -24.48
CA SER A 64 -37.05 -10.04 -23.17
C SER A 64 -36.13 -11.16 -22.67
N LEU A 65 -35.07 -10.82 -21.95
CA LEU A 65 -34.46 -11.74 -20.99
C LEU A 65 -34.11 -10.97 -19.72
N ASN A 66 -35.12 -10.91 -18.85
CA ASN A 66 -34.94 -10.80 -17.42
C ASN A 66 -33.97 -11.89 -16.95
N HIS A 67 -32.72 -11.53 -16.68
CA HIS A 67 -31.82 -12.32 -15.86
C HIS A 67 -31.34 -11.47 -14.69
N ILE A 68 -32.09 -11.62 -13.59
CA ILE A 68 -31.68 -11.57 -12.18
C ILE A 68 -30.25 -11.04 -11.96
N SER A 69 -30.13 -9.72 -11.88
CA SER A 69 -29.05 -9.02 -11.19
C SER A 69 -29.50 -8.73 -9.76
N HIS A 70 -29.38 -9.72 -8.87
CA HIS A 70 -29.32 -9.43 -7.44
C HIS A 70 -27.95 -8.84 -7.12
N ILE A 71 -27.77 -7.58 -7.53
CA ILE A 71 -26.83 -6.68 -6.88
C ILE A 71 -27.53 -6.30 -5.57
N LEU A 72 -27.22 -7.03 -4.50
CA LEU A 72 -27.51 -6.53 -3.16
C LEU A 72 -26.70 -5.24 -3.00
N PRO A 73 -27.33 -4.10 -2.64
CA PRO A 73 -26.57 -2.91 -2.30
C PRO A 73 -25.68 -3.25 -1.10
N VAL A 74 -24.38 -3.02 -1.22
CA VAL A 74 -23.48 -2.94 -0.07
C VAL A 74 -23.87 -1.66 0.67
N VAL A 75 -24.86 -1.80 1.55
CA VAL A 75 -25.25 -0.77 2.51
C VAL A 75 -24.16 -0.79 3.58
N TYR A 76 -23.37 0.27 3.68
CA TYR A 76 -22.53 0.52 4.85
C TYR A 76 -23.44 0.88 6.02
N PRO A 77 -23.52 0.07 7.09
CA PRO A 77 -24.16 0.54 8.30
C PRO A 77 -23.14 1.38 9.08
N HIS A 78 -23.31 2.70 9.02
CA HIS A 78 -23.07 3.52 10.21
C HIS A 78 -24.43 3.94 10.74
N PRO A 79 -24.83 3.34 11.85
CA PRO A 79 -24.76 4.04 13.12
C PRO A 79 -23.76 3.34 14.03
N LEU A 80 -23.09 4.10 14.90
CA LEU A 80 -22.30 3.58 16.01
C LEU A 80 -23.06 2.43 16.71
N THR A 81 -22.70 1.19 16.40
CA THR A 81 -23.26 0.02 17.05
C THR A 81 -22.94 0.17 18.53
N PRO A 82 -23.92 0.03 19.45
CA PRO A 82 -23.63 0.15 20.87
C PRO A 82 -22.53 -0.86 21.23
N LEU A 83 -21.35 -0.34 21.60
CA LEU A 83 -20.24 -1.13 22.12
C LEU A 83 -20.80 -2.14 23.14
N HIS A 84 -20.67 -3.44 22.83
CA HIS A 84 -21.17 -4.52 23.69
C HIS A 84 -20.60 -4.34 25.11
N LYS A 85 -21.38 -4.65 26.16
CA LYS A 85 -21.06 -4.30 27.55
C LYS A 85 -19.66 -4.74 28.01
N GLU A 86 -19.19 -5.90 27.53
CA GLU A 86 -17.83 -6.40 27.79
C GLU A 86 -16.73 -5.60 27.09
N HIS A 87 -17.00 -5.10 25.89
CA HIS A 87 -16.08 -4.24 25.15
C HIS A 87 -15.91 -2.90 25.87
N ARG A 88 -17.00 -2.29 26.35
CA ARG A 88 -16.93 -1.07 27.17
C ARG A 88 -16.09 -1.28 28.42
N LYS A 89 -16.19 -2.44 29.07
CA LYS A 89 -15.35 -2.77 30.24
C LYS A 89 -13.87 -2.92 29.88
N ARG A 90 -13.53 -3.60 28.78
CA ARG A 90 -12.14 -3.76 28.31
C ARG A 90 -11.49 -2.42 27.95
N VAL A 91 -12.26 -1.50 27.39
CA VAL A 91 -11.83 -0.14 27.09
C VAL A 91 -11.65 0.68 28.37
N ARG A 92 -12.61 0.60 29.30
CA ARG A 92 -12.61 1.36 30.56
C ARG A 92 -11.41 1.04 31.47
N ASP A 93 -10.98 -0.23 31.52
CA ASP A 93 -9.86 -0.64 32.38
C ASP A 93 -8.49 -0.56 31.67
N MET A 94 -8.41 0.06 30.48
CA MET A 94 -7.22 0.07 29.64
C MET A 94 -6.14 1.04 30.15
N ARG A 95 -5.32 0.57 31.09
CA ARG A 95 -4.17 1.34 31.60
C ARG A 95 -2.96 1.36 30.66
N GLN A 96 -2.99 0.56 29.59
CA GLN A 96 -1.85 0.35 28.70
C GLN A 96 -2.29 0.00 27.28
N ILE A 97 -1.62 0.60 26.29
CA ILE A 97 -1.69 0.24 24.88
C ILE A 97 -0.31 -0.24 24.42
N PHE A 98 -0.26 -1.43 23.83
CA PHE A 98 0.95 -1.91 23.17
C PHE A 98 1.14 -1.23 21.81
N PHE A 99 2.37 -0.84 21.49
CA PHE A 99 2.73 -0.41 20.14
C PHE A 99 3.65 -1.47 19.53
N ALA A 100 3.16 -2.22 18.53
CA ALA A 100 3.95 -3.25 17.87
C ALA A 100 4.97 -2.63 16.90
N THR A 101 6.10 -2.19 17.45
CA THR A 101 7.21 -1.59 16.70
C THR A 101 8.55 -1.94 17.34
N GLY A 102 9.52 -2.32 16.50
CA GLY A 102 10.93 -2.39 16.90
C GLY A 102 11.69 -1.07 16.70
N ASN A 103 11.06 -0.05 16.09
CA ASN A 103 11.71 1.21 15.74
C ASN A 103 11.53 2.23 16.88
N GLN A 104 12.60 2.49 17.61
CA GLN A 104 12.62 3.42 18.73
C GLN A 104 12.32 4.87 18.33
N ASN A 105 12.65 5.27 17.10
CA ASN A 105 12.32 6.62 16.61
C ASN A 105 10.81 6.76 16.36
N LYS A 106 10.17 5.73 15.79
CA LYS A 106 8.71 5.69 15.64
C LYS A 106 8.01 5.77 16.99
N LEU A 107 8.50 5.04 18.00
CA LEU A 107 7.98 5.11 19.37
C LEU A 107 8.09 6.53 19.94
N LYS A 108 9.29 7.13 19.89
CA LYS A 108 9.53 8.48 20.40
C LYS A 108 8.61 9.52 19.76
N GLU A 109 8.45 9.47 18.44
CA GLU A 109 7.57 10.39 17.71
C GLU A 109 6.10 10.15 18.05
N THR A 110 5.68 8.89 18.14
CA THR A 110 4.30 8.54 18.52
C THR A 110 3.94 9.05 19.91
N VAL A 111 4.81 8.81 20.89
CA VAL A 111 4.62 9.29 22.27
C VAL A 111 4.60 10.81 22.31
N ALA A 112 5.54 11.49 21.66
CA ALA A 112 5.60 12.95 21.65
C ALA A 112 4.35 13.61 21.04
N ILE A 113 3.78 12.99 19.99
CA ILE A 113 2.57 13.51 19.34
C ILE A 113 1.32 13.22 20.17
N LEU A 114 1.22 12.04 20.77
CA LEU A 114 0.07 11.69 21.61
C LEU A 114 0.05 12.48 22.93
N ASP A 115 1.22 12.78 23.50
CA ASP A 115 1.39 13.57 24.74
C ASP A 115 1.38 15.09 24.50
N SER A 116 1.12 15.55 23.26
CA SER A 116 1.13 16.98 22.90
C SER A 116 -0.08 17.75 23.46
N GLY A 117 -0.10 17.95 24.79
CA GLY A 117 -0.96 18.89 25.50
C GLY A 117 -1.94 18.29 26.51
N HIS A 118 -2.07 16.96 26.60
CA HIS A 118 -2.94 16.31 27.58
C HIS A 118 -2.29 15.03 28.11
N HIS A 119 -2.42 14.78 29.42
CA HIS A 119 -1.95 13.53 30.02
C HIS A 119 -2.77 12.37 29.44
N LEU A 120 -2.13 11.43 28.76
CA LEU A 120 -2.82 10.25 28.26
C LEU A 120 -3.32 9.42 29.45
N PRO A 121 -4.58 8.93 29.43
CA PRO A 121 -5.10 8.07 30.50
C PRO A 121 -4.50 6.66 30.48
N PHE A 122 -3.59 6.37 29.55
CA PHE A 122 -2.95 5.07 29.34
C PHE A 122 -1.46 5.21 29.04
N ALA A 123 -0.68 4.20 29.42
CA ALA A 123 0.72 4.09 29.04
C ALA A 123 0.89 3.46 27.66
N ILE A 124 1.78 3.99 26.82
CA ILE A 124 2.19 3.36 25.56
C ILE A 124 3.44 2.52 25.82
N LYS A 125 3.36 1.21 25.58
CA LYS A 125 4.53 0.30 25.68
C LYS A 125 4.87 -0.29 24.33
N SER A 126 6.09 -0.07 23.86
CA SER A 126 6.56 -0.76 22.66
C SER A 126 6.74 -2.24 22.92
N VAL A 127 6.32 -3.06 21.96
CA VAL A 127 6.57 -4.50 21.94
C VAL A 127 7.16 -4.87 20.58
N ASN A 128 8.23 -5.64 20.58
CA ASN A 128 8.81 -6.17 19.35
C ASN A 128 8.12 -7.49 19.02
N LEU A 129 7.26 -7.48 17.99
CA LEU A 129 6.54 -8.65 17.53
C LEU A 129 7.02 -9.01 16.13
N ASP A 130 7.24 -10.30 15.91
CA ASP A 130 7.39 -10.84 14.56
C ASP A 130 6.00 -10.89 13.89
N LEU A 131 5.73 -9.91 13.03
CA LEU A 131 4.47 -9.77 12.30
C LEU A 131 4.73 -9.93 10.80
N PRO A 132 3.84 -10.60 10.05
CA PRO A 132 4.01 -10.76 8.61
C PRO A 132 3.87 -9.40 7.89
N GLU A 133 4.68 -9.21 6.85
CA GLU A 133 4.50 -8.10 5.89
C GLU A 133 3.50 -8.58 4.82
N LEU A 134 2.22 -8.29 5.06
CA LEU A 134 1.10 -8.73 4.22
C LEU A 134 1.05 -7.96 2.89
N GLN A 135 0.32 -8.52 1.92
CA GLN A 135 0.06 -7.89 0.63
C GLN A 135 -1.44 -7.57 0.50
N GLY A 136 -1.76 -6.50 -0.21
CA GLY A 136 -3.13 -6.03 -0.39
C GLY A 136 -3.22 -4.50 -0.39
N GLU A 137 -4.41 -4.00 -0.11
CA GLU A 137 -4.68 -2.58 0.08
C GLU A 137 -4.16 -2.12 1.45
N ASP A 138 -3.71 -0.86 1.53
CA ASP A 138 -3.00 -0.34 2.71
C ASP A 138 -3.80 -0.53 4.03
N THR A 139 -5.10 -0.26 4.01
CA THR A 139 -5.96 -0.38 5.20
C THR A 139 -6.23 -1.82 5.60
N ASP A 140 -6.33 -2.73 4.63
CA ASP A 140 -6.59 -4.14 4.89
C ASP A 140 -5.35 -4.81 5.50
N ILE A 141 -4.16 -4.46 4.98
CA ILE A 141 -2.87 -4.84 5.56
C ILE A 141 -2.80 -4.38 7.02
N ALA A 142 -3.07 -3.09 7.29
CA ALA A 142 -2.96 -2.53 8.63
C ALA A 142 -3.94 -3.19 9.62
N LYS A 143 -5.19 -3.43 9.19
CA LYS A 143 -6.19 -4.15 10.01
C LYS A 143 -5.73 -5.55 10.35
N GLU A 144 -5.34 -6.33 9.34
CA GLU A 144 -4.96 -7.72 9.57
C GLU A 144 -3.69 -7.84 10.43
N LYS A 145 -2.71 -6.98 10.18
CA LYS A 145 -1.51 -6.85 11.02
C LYS A 145 -1.88 -6.54 12.48
N CYS A 146 -2.87 -5.67 12.70
CA CYS A 146 -3.38 -5.34 14.03
C CYS A 146 -4.09 -6.53 14.70
N ARG A 147 -4.92 -7.30 13.96
CA ARG A 147 -5.57 -8.52 14.49
C ARG A 147 -4.55 -9.56 14.94
N ILE A 148 -3.52 -9.77 14.13
CA ILE A 148 -2.42 -10.70 14.44
C ILE A 148 -1.65 -10.20 15.67
N ALA A 149 -1.32 -8.90 15.74
CA ALA A 149 -0.64 -8.32 16.89
C ALA A 149 -1.46 -8.47 18.18
N ALA A 150 -2.77 -8.21 18.12
CA ALA A 150 -3.68 -8.30 19.26
C ALA A 150 -3.71 -9.73 19.82
N SER A 151 -3.75 -10.72 18.93
CA SER A 151 -3.72 -12.15 19.29
C SER A 151 -2.40 -12.55 19.95
N LYS A 152 -1.28 -11.89 19.63
CA LYS A 152 0.04 -12.15 20.23
C LYS A 152 0.24 -11.48 21.59
N VAL A 153 -0.31 -10.28 21.78
CA VAL A 153 -0.17 -9.53 23.05
C VAL A 153 -1.31 -9.77 24.03
N GLU A 154 -2.39 -10.42 23.58
CA GLU A 154 -3.61 -10.68 24.33
C GLU A 154 -4.22 -9.42 24.98
N GLY A 155 -4.18 -8.29 24.28
CA GLY A 155 -4.60 -7.01 24.82
C GLY A 155 -4.63 -5.86 23.80
N ALA A 156 -4.84 -4.65 24.31
CA ALA A 156 -4.93 -3.46 23.49
C ALA A 156 -3.63 -3.17 22.76
N VAL A 157 -3.71 -3.00 21.45
CA VAL A 157 -2.54 -2.83 20.59
C VAL A 157 -2.82 -1.87 19.46
N MET A 158 -1.79 -1.13 19.08
CA MET A 158 -1.72 -0.41 17.82
C MET A 158 -0.52 -0.88 16.98
N VAL A 159 -0.71 -0.85 15.67
CA VAL A 159 0.33 -1.07 14.66
C VAL A 159 0.40 0.15 13.76
N GLU A 160 1.53 0.36 13.10
CA GLU A 160 1.74 1.48 12.17
C GLU A 160 2.36 0.97 10.88
N ASP A 161 1.73 1.29 9.75
CA ASP A 161 2.28 1.12 8.41
C ASP A 161 2.45 2.48 7.72
N THR A 162 3.45 2.57 6.84
CA THR A 162 3.81 3.78 6.11
C THR A 162 3.97 3.46 4.64
N SER A 163 3.26 4.21 3.80
CA SER A 163 3.24 4.04 2.35
C SER A 163 3.72 5.33 1.66
N LEU A 164 4.40 5.18 0.53
CA LEU A 164 4.68 6.27 -0.39
C LEU A 164 4.02 5.95 -1.73
N CYS A 165 3.08 6.78 -2.13
CA CYS A 165 2.14 6.46 -3.20
C CYS A 165 2.32 7.43 -4.35
N PHE A 166 2.66 6.94 -5.55
CA PHE A 166 2.79 7.79 -6.73
C PHE A 166 1.48 7.79 -7.51
N ASN A 167 0.95 8.99 -7.84
CA ASN A 167 -0.34 9.09 -8.52
C ASN A 167 -0.29 8.50 -9.94
N ALA A 168 0.82 8.72 -10.67
CA ALA A 168 1.07 8.10 -11.97
C ALA A 168 1.05 6.55 -11.94
N TYR A 169 1.35 5.95 -10.78
CA TYR A 169 1.31 4.50 -10.56
C TYR A 169 0.07 4.05 -9.77
N LYS A 170 -0.98 4.87 -9.74
CA LYS A 170 -2.25 4.58 -9.04
C LYS A 170 -2.03 4.16 -7.58
N GLY A 171 -1.06 4.81 -6.91
CA GLY A 171 -0.76 4.58 -5.50
C GLY A 171 0.39 3.63 -5.21
N LEU A 172 0.94 2.93 -6.21
CA LEU A 172 2.19 2.17 -6.04
C LEU A 172 3.41 3.11 -5.97
N PRO A 173 4.53 2.70 -5.32
CA PRO A 173 4.78 1.41 -4.67
C PRO A 173 3.98 1.20 -3.37
N GLY A 174 3.41 2.26 -2.79
CA GLY A 174 2.46 2.17 -1.68
C GLY A 174 3.05 1.43 -0.47
N PRO A 175 2.39 0.38 0.04
CA PRO A 175 2.86 -0.35 1.23
C PRO A 175 4.17 -1.11 0.95
N TYR A 176 4.53 -1.30 -0.31
CA TYR A 176 5.74 -2.02 -0.72
C TYR A 176 6.99 -1.12 -0.76
N ILE A 177 6.88 0.16 -0.40
CA ILE A 177 7.96 1.15 -0.52
C ILE A 177 9.28 0.71 0.12
N LYS A 178 9.25 0.00 1.25
CA LYS A 178 10.46 -0.54 1.90
C LYS A 178 11.30 -1.42 0.95
N TRP A 179 10.63 -2.27 0.18
CA TRP A 179 11.28 -3.19 -0.76
C TRP A 179 11.78 -2.46 -1.99
N PHE A 180 10.99 -1.52 -2.53
CA PHE A 180 11.42 -0.70 -3.65
C PHE A 180 12.65 0.12 -3.27
N LEU A 181 12.58 0.89 -2.18
CA LEU A 181 13.73 1.67 -1.70
C LEU A 181 14.97 0.80 -1.48
N GLY A 182 14.82 -0.37 -0.85
CA GLY A 182 15.94 -1.27 -0.58
C GLY A 182 16.56 -1.92 -1.83
N ARG A 183 15.84 -1.98 -2.96
CA ARG A 183 16.32 -2.63 -4.19
C ARG A 183 16.79 -1.64 -5.25
N ILE A 184 16.07 -0.54 -5.44
CA ILE A 184 16.35 0.42 -6.51
C ILE A 184 16.85 1.78 -5.99
N GLY A 185 16.82 2.00 -4.67
CA GLY A 185 17.29 3.24 -4.05
C GLY A 185 16.45 4.47 -4.42
N HIS A 186 16.91 5.65 -3.97
CA HIS A 186 16.26 6.92 -4.27
C HIS A 186 16.26 7.27 -5.75
N GLU A 187 17.35 6.98 -6.45
CA GLU A 187 17.48 7.20 -7.89
C GLU A 187 16.51 6.31 -8.67
N GLY A 188 16.42 5.02 -8.34
CA GLY A 188 15.48 4.12 -8.98
C GLY A 188 14.03 4.52 -8.75
N LEU A 189 13.67 4.97 -7.54
CA LEU A 189 12.33 5.49 -7.25
C LEU A 189 11.99 6.73 -8.10
N ASN A 190 12.95 7.63 -8.33
CA ASN A 190 12.79 8.74 -9.27
C ASN A 190 12.64 8.25 -10.72
N ASN A 191 13.47 7.29 -11.13
CA ASN A 191 13.46 6.72 -12.48
C ASN A 191 12.17 6.00 -12.82
N MET A 192 11.46 5.43 -11.83
CA MET A 192 10.10 4.89 -12.04
C MET A 192 9.18 5.94 -12.67
N LEU A 193 9.29 7.20 -12.26
CA LEU A 193 8.45 8.27 -12.77
C LEU A 193 8.99 8.92 -14.04
N ALA A 194 10.16 8.54 -14.56
CA ALA A 194 10.84 9.24 -15.67
C ALA A 194 9.95 9.45 -16.91
N ALA A 195 9.13 8.46 -17.26
CA ALA A 195 8.24 8.49 -18.43
C ALA A 195 6.92 9.26 -18.21
N TYR A 196 6.64 9.72 -17.00
CA TYR A 196 5.39 10.39 -16.64
C TYR A 196 5.64 11.87 -16.37
N GLU A 197 4.81 12.76 -16.92
CA GLU A 197 4.84 14.18 -16.55
C GLU A 197 4.38 14.39 -15.10
N ASP A 198 3.39 13.61 -14.68
CA ASP A 198 2.88 13.63 -13.31
C ASP A 198 3.91 13.05 -12.33
N LYS A 199 4.47 13.92 -11.49
CA LYS A 199 5.35 13.57 -10.37
C LYS A 199 4.64 13.64 -9.02
N SER A 200 3.34 13.90 -9.01
CA SER A 200 2.58 14.01 -7.76
C SER A 200 2.52 12.67 -7.03
N ALA A 201 2.59 12.77 -5.71
CA ALA A 201 2.61 11.64 -4.82
C ALA A 201 2.05 12.05 -3.46
N TYR A 202 1.68 11.06 -2.67
CA TYR A 202 1.34 11.29 -1.27
C TYR A 202 2.09 10.32 -0.37
N ALA A 203 2.54 10.85 0.76
CA ALA A 203 2.97 10.05 1.89
C ALA A 203 1.75 9.68 2.73
N GLN A 204 1.64 8.42 3.16
CA GLN A 204 0.53 7.94 3.97
C GLN A 204 1.04 7.21 5.21
N CYS A 205 0.45 7.52 6.36
CA CYS A 205 0.61 6.75 7.58
C CYS A 205 -0.75 6.17 7.97
N ILE A 206 -0.77 4.89 8.33
CA ILE A 206 -1.95 4.22 8.87
C ILE A 206 -1.60 3.69 10.23
N PHE A 207 -2.32 4.17 11.25
CA PHE A 207 -2.41 3.47 12.52
C PHE A 207 -3.64 2.57 12.50
N ALA A 208 -3.49 1.32 12.92
CA ALA A 208 -4.62 0.45 13.21
C ALA A 208 -4.59 0.07 14.68
N PHE A 209 -5.71 0.23 15.38
CA PHE A 209 -5.83 0.01 16.81
C PHE A 209 -7.00 -0.92 17.13
N THR A 210 -6.81 -1.78 18.12
CA THR A 210 -7.88 -2.57 18.71
C THR A 210 -7.69 -2.67 20.23
N PRO A 211 -8.76 -2.66 21.04
CA PRO A 211 -8.68 -2.88 22.48
C PRO A 211 -8.36 -4.33 22.86
N GLY A 212 -8.36 -5.27 21.90
CA GLY A 212 -7.88 -6.63 22.12
C GLY A 212 -8.39 -7.66 21.11
N PRO A 213 -8.05 -8.95 21.31
CA PRO A 213 -8.47 -10.03 20.43
C PRO A 213 -10.00 -10.10 20.26
N GLY A 214 -10.42 -10.41 19.03
CA GLY A 214 -11.84 -10.55 18.66
C GLY A 214 -12.59 -9.23 18.47
N VAL A 215 -11.91 -8.08 18.64
CA VAL A 215 -12.47 -6.77 18.32
C VAL A 215 -11.91 -6.28 16.98
N GLU A 216 -12.81 -5.85 16.09
CA GLU A 216 -12.45 -5.31 14.78
C GLU A 216 -11.54 -4.08 14.94
N PRO A 217 -10.36 -4.05 14.29
CA PRO A 217 -9.47 -2.90 14.38
C PRO A 217 -10.03 -1.67 13.67
N GLU A 218 -9.92 -0.54 14.34
CA GLU A 218 -10.18 0.79 13.78
C GLU A 218 -8.92 1.34 13.10
N VAL A 219 -9.08 2.03 11.98
CA VAL A 219 -7.98 2.58 11.17
C VAL A 219 -7.98 4.09 11.13
N PHE A 220 -6.79 4.67 11.28
CA PHE A 220 -6.56 6.11 11.32
C PHE A 220 -5.53 6.47 10.26
N VAL A 221 -6.00 7.08 9.18
CA VAL A 221 -5.19 7.39 8.00
C VAL A 221 -4.81 8.87 8.00
N GLY A 222 -3.52 9.15 7.96
CA GLY A 222 -2.98 10.48 7.69
C GLY A 222 -2.26 10.50 6.36
N ARG A 223 -2.49 11.54 5.56
CA ARG A 223 -1.85 11.74 4.25
C ARG A 223 -1.19 13.10 4.17
N THR A 224 -0.10 13.20 3.44
CA THR A 224 0.51 14.46 3.02
C THR A 224 0.76 14.41 1.53
N GLU A 225 0.13 15.33 0.80
CA GLU A 225 0.32 15.51 -0.63
C GLU A 225 1.67 16.18 -0.92
N GLY A 226 2.21 15.90 -2.08
CA GLY A 226 3.51 16.40 -2.52
C GLY A 226 3.90 15.87 -3.89
N LYS A 227 5.20 15.86 -4.14
CA LYS A 227 5.78 15.36 -5.38
C LYS A 227 7.10 14.65 -5.15
N ILE A 228 7.42 13.76 -6.06
CA ILE A 228 8.71 13.08 -6.11
C ILE A 228 9.72 13.96 -6.85
N VAL A 229 10.88 14.14 -6.22
CA VAL A 229 11.98 14.97 -6.70
C VAL A 229 13.30 14.22 -6.60
N PRO A 230 14.34 14.64 -7.37
CA PRO A 230 15.69 14.14 -7.16
C PRO A 230 16.11 14.30 -5.69
N ALA A 231 16.82 13.30 -5.18
CA ALA A 231 17.16 13.21 -3.76
C ALA A 231 17.94 14.43 -3.28
N ARG A 232 17.50 15.05 -2.18
CA ARG A 232 18.21 16.14 -1.48
C ARG A 232 18.11 15.96 0.04
N GLY A 233 19.10 16.46 0.76
CA GLY A 233 19.23 16.27 2.21
C GLY A 233 19.88 14.94 2.59
N ASP A 234 19.86 14.61 3.88
CA ASP A 234 20.49 13.42 4.44
C ASP A 234 19.72 12.14 4.09
N ALA A 235 20.42 11.11 3.60
CA ALA A 235 19.83 9.82 3.25
C ALA A 235 19.56 8.89 4.45
N VAL A 236 19.48 9.43 5.67
CA VAL A 236 19.39 8.65 6.91
C VAL A 236 18.00 8.04 7.11
N PHE A 237 16.93 8.70 6.64
CA PHE A 237 15.55 8.32 6.92
C PHE A 237 14.75 7.96 5.66
N GLY A 238 14.79 6.66 5.32
CA GLY A 238 13.88 6.08 4.33
C GLY A 238 13.89 6.85 3.01
N TRP A 239 12.70 7.20 2.52
CA TRP A 239 12.48 7.90 1.25
C TRP A 239 12.30 9.42 1.42
N ASP A 240 12.51 9.97 2.62
CA ASP A 240 12.38 11.42 2.88
C ASP A 240 13.15 12.30 1.88
N PRO A 241 14.37 11.93 1.41
CA PRO A 241 15.12 12.76 0.48
C PRO A 241 14.45 13.00 -0.88
N ILE A 242 13.50 12.15 -1.28
CA ILE A 242 12.86 12.25 -2.61
C ILE A 242 11.43 12.80 -2.53
N PHE A 243 10.90 13.08 -1.35
CA PHE A 243 9.54 13.56 -1.20
C PHE A 243 9.55 15.03 -0.79
N GLN A 244 9.01 15.88 -1.66
CA GLN A 244 8.79 17.30 -1.40
C GLN A 244 7.29 17.51 -1.12
N PRO A 245 6.89 17.85 0.12
CA PRO A 245 5.50 18.10 0.45
C PRO A 245 5.00 19.38 -0.22
N ASP A 246 3.70 19.42 -0.53
CA ASP A 246 3.08 20.62 -1.09
C ASP A 246 3.17 21.81 -0.12
N GLY A 247 3.41 23.01 -0.68
CA GLY A 247 3.62 24.23 0.09
C GLY A 247 5.06 24.46 0.56
N PHE A 248 5.99 23.57 0.21
CA PHE A 248 7.41 23.69 0.56
C PHE A 248 8.32 23.44 -0.65
N ASP A 249 9.50 24.08 -0.65
CA ASP A 249 10.54 23.91 -1.67
C ASP A 249 11.66 22.95 -1.25
N VAL A 250 11.53 22.37 -0.06
CA VAL A 250 12.49 21.47 0.57
C VAL A 250 11.91 20.05 0.68
N THR A 251 12.77 19.04 0.63
CA THR A 251 12.35 17.65 0.86
C THR A 251 12.10 17.41 2.35
N TYR A 252 11.39 16.34 2.70
CA TYR A 252 11.25 15.94 4.11
C TYR A 252 12.59 15.74 4.84
N SER A 253 13.66 15.41 4.11
CA SER A 253 14.99 15.27 4.71
C SER A 253 15.68 16.61 4.97
N GLU A 254 15.35 17.65 4.19
CA GLU A 254 15.85 19.00 4.36
C GLU A 254 15.06 19.81 5.41
N MET A 255 13.89 19.33 5.84
CA MET A 255 13.04 19.98 6.83
C MET A 255 13.55 19.80 8.26
N ASP A 256 13.42 20.84 9.08
CA ASP A 256 13.58 20.69 10.51
C ASP A 256 12.48 19.77 11.09
N LYS A 257 12.84 19.01 12.13
CA LYS A 257 11.94 18.00 12.70
C LYS A 257 10.64 18.60 13.24
N ALA A 258 10.67 19.82 13.78
CA ALA A 258 9.49 20.47 14.35
C ALA A 258 8.49 20.82 13.23
N THR A 259 8.94 21.44 12.14
CA THR A 259 8.09 21.75 10.98
C THR A 259 7.61 20.49 10.28
N LYS A 260 8.46 19.48 10.07
CA LYS A 260 8.01 18.21 9.50
C LYS A 260 6.88 17.60 10.32
N ASN A 261 7.00 17.62 11.65
CA ASN A 261 5.99 17.05 12.53
C ASN A 261 4.62 17.74 12.41
N THR A 262 4.53 19.04 12.10
CA THR A 262 3.22 19.71 11.98
C THR A 262 2.45 19.33 10.70
N ILE A 263 3.17 18.94 9.65
CA ILE A 263 2.55 18.62 8.34
C ILE A 263 2.56 17.13 8.00
N SER A 264 3.28 16.31 8.77
CA SER A 264 3.52 14.92 8.41
C SER A 264 2.25 14.06 8.41
N HIS A 265 2.22 13.12 7.48
CA HIS A 265 1.24 12.05 7.38
C HIS A 265 1.12 11.27 8.70
N ARG A 266 2.23 11.02 9.41
CA ARG A 266 2.21 10.40 10.75
C ARG A 266 1.50 11.25 11.78
N PHE A 267 1.80 12.54 11.88
CA PHE A 267 1.13 13.45 12.81
C PHE A 267 -0.38 13.51 12.54
N ARG A 268 -0.78 13.64 11.27
CA ARG A 268 -2.19 13.63 10.88
C ARG A 268 -2.91 12.32 11.26
N ALA A 269 -2.24 11.17 11.13
CA ALA A 269 -2.79 9.88 11.54
C ALA A 269 -2.93 9.78 13.06
N LEU A 270 -1.91 10.22 13.80
CA LEU A 270 -1.90 10.20 15.26
C LEU A 270 -2.87 11.18 15.89
N GLN A 271 -3.13 12.34 15.27
CA GLN A 271 -4.20 13.23 15.71
C GLN A 271 -5.55 12.52 15.67
N LYS A 272 -5.88 11.85 14.57
CA LYS A 272 -7.12 11.08 14.46
C LYS A 272 -7.21 9.93 15.48
N LEU A 273 -6.10 9.21 15.69
CA LEU A 273 -6.03 8.17 16.70
C LEU A 273 -6.23 8.76 18.11
N ARG A 274 -5.58 9.88 18.42
CA ARG A 274 -5.72 10.58 19.70
C ARG A 274 -7.18 10.98 19.94
N ASP A 275 -7.80 11.65 18.97
CA ASP A 275 -9.18 12.10 19.08
C ASP A 275 -10.11 10.92 19.37
N TYR A 276 -9.92 9.79 18.67
CA TYR A 276 -10.65 8.56 18.96
C TYR A 276 -10.40 8.02 20.37
N LEU A 277 -9.14 7.92 20.80
CA LEU A 277 -8.78 7.41 22.13
C LEU A 277 -9.35 8.30 23.25
N MET A 278 -9.50 9.60 23.02
CA MET A 278 -10.12 10.54 23.97
C MET A 278 -11.66 10.45 24.01
N THR A 279 -12.29 9.82 23.02
CA THR A 279 -13.73 9.51 23.07
C THR A 279 -14.05 8.23 23.85
N LEU A 280 -13.03 7.45 24.19
CA LEU A 280 -13.21 6.25 24.98
C LEU A 280 -13.63 6.66 26.41
N PRO A 281 -14.61 5.97 27.03
CA PRO A 281 -15.11 6.37 28.34
C PRO A 281 -14.00 6.43 29.39
N GLU A 282 -13.80 7.58 30.02
CA GLU A 282 -12.98 7.72 31.22
C GLU A 282 -13.70 7.10 32.44
N ASP A 283 -12.91 6.71 33.44
CA ASP A 283 -13.42 6.19 34.72
C ASP A 283 -14.52 7.10 35.30
N GLY A 284 -15.63 6.48 35.70
CA GLY A 284 -16.67 7.03 36.57
C GLY A 284 -16.90 6.10 37.74
#